data_AF-A0A969UGC0-F1
#
_entry.id   AF-A0A969UGC0-F1
#
_cell.length_a   1.000
_cell.length_b   1.000
_cell.length_c   1.000
_cell.angle_alpha   90.00
_cell.angle_beta   90.00
_cell.angle_gamma   90.00
#
_symmetry.space_group_name_H-M   'P 1'
#
loop_
_entity.id
_entity.type
_entity.pdbx_description
1 polymer ?
#
loop_
_entity_poly.entity_id
_entity_poly.type
_entity_poly.pdbx_seq_one_letter_code
_entity_poly.pdbx_strand_id
1 'polypeptide(L)'
;MSSLSCTNPFIWSEVTMMESPMTRNCHVGFGERYEETHQSQDWKVRFVPTPFSPLLANIALNGIESIHKYKDNKGRIKEPSIRYADDMLIIIRPEDDAKAILDRISVLLAARGMNVSEKKTKLTAATDGFDFLGWHFKVQKNGKFRSIPSADNYKAFRKKVKTIVNNSNYGATVKASKLAPVVRGWRQYHKYCKMDETRNSLYFIESRAYKVFNKETNQNRYTSKKLLDIAFPTVSYSENKHINVKGEKSPYDGDIAYWSKRNSVLYDGLTSKALKRQNHSCKSCGLKFIGEQRVHLHHVDGNHQNWKETNLVAIHQSCHQFIHMSKSKS
;
A
#
# COMPACT_ATOMS: atom_id res chain seq x y z
N MET A 1 -23.95 7.58 -9.55
CA MET A 1 -24.54 7.90 -8.23
C MET A 1 -25.37 6.71 -7.80
N SER A 2 -24.93 6.00 -6.78
CA SER A 2 -25.71 4.95 -6.12
C SER A 2 -25.42 5.07 -4.63
N SER A 3 -26.24 5.87 -3.96
CA SER A 3 -26.33 5.95 -2.51
C SER A 3 -26.78 4.59 -1.98
N LEU A 4 -25.84 3.81 -1.47
CA LEU A 4 -26.16 2.64 -0.65
C LEU A 4 -26.68 3.15 0.69
N SER A 5 -27.99 3.16 0.86
CA SER A 5 -28.64 3.26 2.17
C SER A 5 -28.48 1.91 2.88
N CYS A 6 -27.42 1.74 3.65
CA CYS A 6 -27.23 0.58 4.52
C CYS A 6 -27.96 0.81 5.85
N THR A 7 -29.15 0.24 6.01
CA THR A 7 -29.91 0.22 7.27
C THR A 7 -29.84 -1.11 8.03
N ASN A 8 -29.04 -2.10 7.58
CA ASN A 8 -28.79 -3.34 8.33
C ASN A 8 -27.30 -3.52 8.68
N PRO A 9 -26.98 -4.05 9.87
CA PRO A 9 -25.61 -4.13 10.38
C PRO A 9 -24.85 -5.27 9.69
N PHE A 10 -24.17 -5.00 8.59
CA PHE A 10 -23.22 -5.96 8.01
C PHE A 10 -22.16 -6.35 9.05
N ILE A 11 -21.91 -7.65 9.19
CA ILE A 11 -20.85 -8.20 10.04
C ILE A 11 -19.65 -8.52 9.12
N TRP A 12 -18.43 -8.38 9.61
CA TRP A 12 -17.20 -8.51 8.83
C TRP A 12 -16.26 -9.46 9.54
N SER A 13 -15.63 -10.37 8.81
CA SER A 13 -14.54 -11.18 9.34
C SER A 13 -13.22 -10.75 8.71
N GLU A 14 -12.28 -10.36 9.56
CA GLU A 14 -10.87 -10.23 9.22
C GLU A 14 -10.26 -11.64 9.36
N VAL A 15 -9.73 -12.19 8.28
CA VAL A 15 -9.04 -13.49 8.27
C VAL A 15 -7.61 -13.22 7.85
N THR A 16 -6.68 -13.21 8.80
CA THR A 16 -5.26 -13.17 8.48
C THR A 16 -4.70 -14.58 8.55
N MET A 17 -4.05 -15.02 7.48
CA MET A 17 -3.46 -16.35 7.41
C MET A 17 -2.13 -16.41 8.13
N MET A 18 -1.75 -17.62 8.55
CA MET A 18 -0.39 -17.90 9.00
C MET A 18 0.12 -19.11 8.23
N GLU A 19 1.37 -19.04 7.78
CA GLU A 19 2.09 -20.26 7.47
C GLU A 19 2.16 -21.12 8.74
N SER A 20 1.89 -22.41 8.57
CA SER A 20 1.80 -23.36 9.67
C SER A 20 3.09 -23.42 10.49
N PRO A 21 3.03 -23.52 11.84
CA PRO A 21 4.18 -23.92 12.66
C PRO A 21 4.62 -25.37 12.43
N MET A 22 3.93 -26.14 11.57
CA MET A 22 4.19 -27.57 11.31
C MET A 22 5.42 -27.87 10.45
N THR A 23 6.36 -26.94 10.26
CA THR A 23 7.68 -27.26 9.69
C THR A 23 8.68 -27.78 10.73
N ARG A 24 8.23 -28.15 11.94
CA ARG A 24 9.10 -28.77 12.95
C ARG A 24 9.00 -30.28 13.13
N ASN A 25 8.08 -30.99 12.48
CA ASN A 25 8.10 -32.47 12.45
C ASN A 25 7.09 -33.01 11.44
N CYS A 26 7.52 -33.28 10.20
CA CYS A 26 6.81 -34.20 9.31
C CYS A 26 7.82 -35.21 8.77
N HIS A 27 7.75 -36.44 9.29
CA HIS A 27 8.31 -37.61 8.62
C HIS A 27 7.35 -37.99 7.50
N VAL A 28 7.83 -37.96 6.25
CA VAL A 28 7.10 -38.50 5.11
C VAL A 28 7.75 -39.83 4.77
N GLY A 29 7.13 -40.93 5.20
CA GLY A 29 7.53 -42.27 4.79
C GLY A 29 7.02 -42.55 3.38
N PHE A 30 7.91 -42.50 2.39
CA PHE A 30 7.73 -43.21 1.13
C PHE A 30 8.42 -44.56 1.26
N GLY A 31 7.62 -45.63 1.18
CA GLY A 31 8.15 -46.99 1.22
C GLY A 31 8.82 -47.33 -0.09
N GLU A 32 10.14 -47.43 -0.07
CA GLU A 32 10.88 -48.33 -0.95
C GLU A 32 11.94 -49.06 -0.11
N ARG A 33 11.94 -50.38 -0.23
CA ARG A 33 12.77 -51.33 0.51
C ARG A 33 14.17 -51.35 -0.13
N TYR A 34 15.14 -50.69 0.50
CA TYR A 34 16.57 -51.01 0.35
C TYR A 34 17.27 -50.75 1.70
N GLU A 35 17.78 -51.83 2.31
CA GLU A 35 18.71 -51.76 3.42
C GLU A 35 20.04 -51.21 2.88
N GLU A 36 20.45 -50.03 3.32
CA GLU A 36 21.87 -49.71 3.51
C GLU A 36 22.04 -48.43 4.32
N THR A 37 22.94 -48.55 5.29
CA THR A 37 23.35 -47.58 6.30
C THR A 37 23.89 -46.31 5.68
N HIS A 38 23.30 -45.13 5.91
CA HIS A 38 24.02 -43.84 5.90
C HIS A 38 23.25 -42.74 6.65
N GLN A 39 24.00 -41.92 7.37
CA GLN A 39 23.53 -40.88 8.30
C GLN A 39 22.51 -39.92 7.66
N SER A 40 21.38 -39.74 8.34
CA SER A 40 20.38 -38.72 8.01
C SER A 40 20.96 -37.32 8.20
N GLN A 41 21.47 -36.72 7.13
CA GLN A 41 21.68 -35.28 7.10
C GLN A 41 20.32 -34.59 6.96
N ASP A 42 19.89 -33.97 8.06
CA ASP A 42 18.71 -33.12 8.20
C ASP A 42 18.85 -31.86 7.32
N TRP A 43 18.39 -31.90 6.07
CA TRP A 43 18.31 -30.71 5.21
C TRP A 43 17.13 -29.84 5.64
N LYS A 44 17.37 -28.98 6.64
CA LYS A 44 16.50 -27.84 6.94
C LYS A 44 16.42 -26.94 5.71
N VAL A 45 15.32 -27.03 4.98
CA VAL A 45 14.96 -26.08 3.91
C VAL A 45 14.83 -24.69 4.55
N ARG A 46 15.90 -23.90 4.50
CA ARG A 46 15.83 -22.48 4.83
C ARG A 46 15.03 -21.81 3.73
N PHE A 47 13.85 -21.30 4.05
CA PHE A 47 13.10 -20.43 3.16
C PHE A 47 13.93 -19.18 2.92
N VAL A 48 14.66 -19.15 1.80
CA VAL A 48 15.29 -17.93 1.30
C VAL A 48 14.19 -17.19 0.55
N PRO A 49 13.82 -15.95 0.94
CA PRO A 49 12.83 -15.19 0.20
C PRO A 49 13.37 -14.92 -1.21
N THR A 50 12.91 -15.71 -2.17
CA THR A 50 13.21 -15.53 -3.59
C THR A 50 12.23 -14.51 -4.18
N PRO A 51 12.60 -13.81 -5.27
CA PRO A 51 11.69 -12.91 -5.98
C PRO A 51 10.41 -13.60 -6.49
N PHE A 52 10.37 -14.93 -6.54
CA PHE A 52 9.22 -15.73 -6.96
C PHE A 52 8.25 -16.07 -5.83
N SER A 53 8.70 -16.01 -4.57
CA SER A 53 7.86 -16.32 -3.39
C SER A 53 6.52 -15.57 -3.36
N PRO A 54 6.44 -14.23 -3.60
CA PRO A 54 5.15 -13.54 -3.58
C PRO A 54 4.22 -13.96 -4.72
N LEU A 55 4.77 -14.33 -5.87
CA LEU A 55 3.98 -14.84 -6.99
C LEU A 55 3.38 -16.22 -6.65
N LEU A 56 4.21 -17.12 -6.11
CA LEU A 56 3.77 -18.44 -5.69
C LEU A 56 2.71 -18.37 -4.59
N ALA A 57 2.85 -17.46 -3.62
CA ALA A 57 1.84 -17.23 -2.59
C ALA A 57 0.50 -16.78 -3.20
N ASN A 58 0.51 -15.87 -4.17
CA ASN A 58 -0.70 -15.43 -4.85
C ASN A 58 -1.37 -16.56 -5.65
N ILE A 59 -0.58 -17.42 -6.31
CA ILE A 59 -1.06 -18.60 -7.04
C ILE A 59 -1.66 -19.62 -6.07
N ALA A 60 -0.96 -19.93 -4.98
CA ALA A 60 -1.43 -20.85 -3.95
C ALA A 60 -2.78 -20.37 -3.38
N LEU A 61 -2.91 -19.08 -3.06
CA LEU A 61 -4.12 -18.51 -2.51
C LEU A 61 -5.22 -18.21 -3.56
N ASN A 62 -4.99 -18.51 -4.84
CA ASN A 62 -5.98 -18.25 -5.87
C ASN A 62 -7.26 -19.11 -5.65
N GLY A 63 -8.42 -18.50 -5.91
CA GLY A 63 -9.74 -19.12 -5.76
C GLY A 63 -10.38 -18.99 -4.38
N ILE A 64 -9.64 -18.54 -3.36
CA ILE A 64 -10.19 -18.34 -2.01
C ILE A 64 -11.27 -17.24 -1.95
N GLU A 65 -11.16 -16.26 -2.85
CA GLU A 65 -12.13 -15.17 -3.04
C GLU A 65 -13.52 -15.71 -3.44
N SER A 66 -13.55 -16.84 -4.14
CA SER A 66 -14.78 -17.43 -4.67
C SER A 66 -15.56 -18.30 -3.68
N ILE A 67 -15.05 -18.50 -2.45
CA ILE A 67 -15.68 -19.35 -1.42
C ILE A 67 -17.03 -18.79 -0.96
N HIS A 68 -17.10 -17.46 -0.81
CA HIS A 68 -18.31 -16.78 -0.38
C HIS A 68 -18.88 -15.96 -1.52
N LYS A 69 -20.04 -16.39 -2.02
CA LYS A 69 -20.80 -15.69 -3.04
C LYS A 69 -22.22 -15.50 -2.55
N TYR A 70 -22.76 -14.30 -2.70
CA TYR A 70 -24.18 -14.05 -2.48
C TYR A 70 -24.82 -13.43 -3.71
N LYS A 71 -26.12 -13.64 -3.89
CA LYS A 71 -26.91 -12.95 -4.91
C LYS A 71 -27.44 -11.65 -4.33
N ASP A 72 -27.15 -10.54 -4.99
CA ASP A 72 -27.77 -9.25 -4.69
C ASP A 72 -29.28 -9.31 -4.99
N ASN A 73 -30.06 -8.34 -4.49
CA ASN A 73 -31.50 -8.21 -4.74
C ASN A 73 -31.85 -8.10 -6.24
N LYS A 74 -30.84 -7.85 -7.08
CA LYS A 74 -30.92 -7.78 -8.56
C LYS A 74 -30.44 -9.07 -9.26
N GLY A 75 -30.28 -10.16 -8.52
CA GLY A 75 -29.83 -11.47 -9.05
C GLY A 75 -28.34 -11.54 -9.44
N ARG A 76 -27.56 -10.48 -9.21
CA ARG A 76 -26.13 -10.45 -9.52
C ARG A 76 -25.34 -11.19 -8.45
N ILE A 77 -24.50 -12.13 -8.88
CA ILE A 77 -23.56 -12.81 -7.98
C ILE A 77 -22.47 -11.81 -7.60
N LYS A 78 -22.29 -11.58 -6.30
CA LYS A 78 -21.21 -10.76 -5.74
C LYS A 78 -20.30 -11.64 -4.91
N GLU A 79 -19.00 -11.43 -5.10
CA GLU A 79 -17.91 -12.00 -4.32
C GLU A 79 -17.37 -10.88 -3.43
N PRO A 80 -17.88 -10.71 -2.21
CA PRO A 80 -17.49 -9.60 -1.35
C PRO A 80 -16.23 -9.98 -0.55
N SER A 81 -15.21 -10.47 -1.22
CA SER A 81 -13.92 -10.80 -0.60
C SER A 81 -12.89 -9.80 -1.07
N ILE A 82 -12.17 -9.20 -0.13
CA ILE A 82 -11.04 -8.33 -0.41
C ILE A 82 -9.79 -9.04 0.10
N ARG A 83 -8.85 -9.30 -0.80
CA ARG A 83 -7.57 -9.91 -0.46
C ARG A 83 -6.44 -8.96 -0.78
N TYR A 84 -5.47 -8.89 0.13
CA TYR A 84 -4.18 -8.25 -0.09
C TYR A 84 -3.08 -9.19 0.43
N ALA A 85 -2.40 -9.86 -0.50
CA ALA A 85 -1.48 -10.96 -0.16
C ALA A 85 -2.15 -12.01 0.75
N ASP A 86 -1.69 -12.13 1.99
CA ASP A 86 -2.17 -13.04 3.04
C ASP A 86 -3.30 -12.45 3.91
N ASP A 87 -3.48 -11.13 3.90
CA ASP A 87 -4.54 -10.45 4.63
C ASP A 87 -5.84 -10.48 3.83
N MET A 88 -6.88 -11.07 4.41
CA MET A 88 -8.21 -11.16 3.79
C MET A 88 -9.29 -10.51 4.66
N LEU A 89 -10.23 -9.87 3.98
CA LEU A 89 -11.46 -9.35 4.56
C LEU A 89 -12.64 -9.96 3.82
N ILE A 90 -13.55 -10.59 4.56
CA ILE A 90 -14.77 -11.17 4.01
C ILE A 90 -15.97 -10.42 4.59
N ILE A 91 -16.77 -9.86 3.70
CA ILE A 91 -18.01 -9.17 4.07
C ILE A 91 -19.10 -10.23 4.13
N ILE A 92 -19.73 -10.36 5.30
CA ILE A 92 -20.85 -11.28 5.48
C ILE A 92 -22.12 -10.48 5.76
N ARG A 93 -23.26 -11.03 5.37
CA ARG A 93 -24.55 -10.47 5.76
C ARG A 93 -24.97 -11.03 7.12
N PRO A 94 -25.87 -10.37 7.86
CA PRO A 94 -26.37 -10.88 9.13
C PRO A 94 -26.96 -12.30 9.05
N GLU A 95 -27.47 -12.68 7.87
CA GLU A 95 -28.10 -13.99 7.64
C GLU A 95 -27.09 -15.09 7.29
N ASP A 96 -25.83 -14.74 6.99
CA ASP A 96 -24.81 -15.70 6.58
C ASP A 96 -24.10 -16.30 7.80
N ASP A 97 -23.87 -17.61 7.80
CA ASP A 97 -23.15 -18.28 8.90
C ASP A 97 -21.63 -18.08 8.78
N ALA A 98 -21.10 -17.23 9.66
CA ALA A 98 -19.67 -16.94 9.75
C ALA A 98 -18.82 -18.19 10.01
N LYS A 99 -19.31 -19.16 10.79
CA LYS A 99 -18.55 -20.37 11.13
C LYS A 99 -18.43 -21.29 9.94
N ALA A 100 -19.53 -21.53 9.23
CA ALA A 100 -19.53 -22.33 8.02
C ALA A 100 -18.61 -21.75 6.92
N ILE A 101 -18.54 -20.42 6.81
CA ILE A 101 -17.61 -19.75 5.88
C ILE A 101 -16.15 -19.97 6.32
N LEU A 102 -15.87 -19.82 7.61
CA LEU A 102 -14.54 -20.05 8.17
C LEU A 102 -14.09 -21.51 7.96
N ASP A 103 -14.98 -22.47 8.18
CA ASP A 103 -14.68 -23.90 8.00
C ASP A 103 -14.35 -24.22 6.53
N ARG A 104 -15.10 -23.65 5.59
CA ARG A 104 -14.80 -23.79 4.14
C ARG A 104 -13.43 -23.23 3.78
N ILE A 105 -13.05 -22.10 4.37
CA ILE A 105 -11.72 -21.50 4.19
C ILE A 105 -10.65 -22.42 4.78
N SER A 106 -10.87 -22.94 5.98
CA SER A 106 -9.94 -23.86 6.64
C SER A 106 -9.71 -25.13 5.83
N VAL A 107 -10.78 -25.74 5.27
CA VAL A 107 -10.66 -26.91 4.38
C VAL A 107 -9.86 -26.57 3.13
N LEU A 108 -10.13 -25.42 2.51
CA LEU A 108 -9.46 -24.99 1.29
C LEU A 108 -7.96 -24.71 1.51
N LEU A 109 -7.61 -24.15 2.66
CA LEU A 109 -6.22 -23.89 3.06
C LEU A 109 -5.49 -25.17 3.48
N ALA A 110 -6.16 -26.07 4.21
CA ALA A 110 -5.60 -27.34 4.62
C ALA A 110 -5.20 -28.20 3.40
N ALA A 111 -6.02 -28.19 2.34
CA ALA A 111 -5.69 -28.84 1.07
C ALA A 111 -4.40 -28.30 0.40
N ARG A 112 -3.97 -27.09 0.78
CA ARG A 112 -2.76 -26.42 0.30
C ARG A 112 -1.63 -26.39 1.33
N GLY A 113 -1.78 -27.11 2.45
CA GLY A 113 -0.80 -27.16 3.53
C GLY A 113 -0.73 -25.91 4.42
N MET A 114 -1.76 -25.06 4.40
CA MET A 114 -1.84 -23.83 5.20
C MET A 114 -2.92 -23.94 6.28
N ASN A 115 -2.73 -23.20 7.38
CA ASN A 115 -3.69 -23.14 8.48
C ASN A 115 -4.16 -21.70 8.72
N VAL A 116 -5.41 -21.54 9.16
CA VAL A 116 -5.93 -20.23 9.56
C VAL A 116 -5.36 -19.87 10.94
N SER A 117 -4.97 -18.60 11.12
CA SER A 117 -4.62 -18.10 12.45
C SER A 117 -5.90 -17.74 13.21
N GLU A 118 -6.38 -18.64 14.07
CA GLU A 118 -7.55 -18.38 14.93
C GLU A 118 -7.36 -17.12 15.78
N LYS A 119 -6.12 -16.88 16.24
CA LYS A 119 -5.78 -15.70 17.07
C LYS A 119 -5.92 -14.37 16.33
N LYS A 120 -5.73 -14.37 15.00
CA LYS A 120 -5.84 -13.15 14.19
C LYS A 120 -7.22 -13.00 13.56
N THR A 121 -7.98 -14.09 13.47
CA THR A 121 -9.31 -14.06 12.87
C THR A 121 -10.29 -13.36 13.81
N LYS A 122 -10.89 -12.26 13.36
CA LYS A 122 -11.81 -11.47 14.17
C LYS A 122 -13.12 -11.25 13.43
N LEU A 123 -14.21 -11.63 14.07
CA LEU A 123 -15.56 -11.27 13.64
C LEU A 123 -15.94 -9.95 14.32
N THR A 124 -16.19 -8.91 13.53
CA THR A 124 -16.50 -7.56 14.03
C THR A 124 -17.64 -6.95 13.23
N ALA A 125 -18.54 -6.21 13.88
CA ALA A 125 -19.58 -5.49 13.16
C ALA A 125 -18.99 -4.26 12.44
N ALA A 126 -19.56 -3.89 11.28
CA ALA A 126 -19.13 -2.68 10.55
C ALA A 126 -19.20 -1.42 11.41
N THR A 127 -20.15 -1.41 12.35
CA THR A 127 -20.44 -0.32 13.26
C THR A 127 -19.40 -0.14 14.33
N ASP A 128 -18.74 -1.22 14.74
CA ASP A 128 -17.72 -1.20 15.79
C ASP A 128 -16.38 -0.77 15.19
N GLY A 129 -16.14 -1.22 13.96
CA GLY A 129 -14.99 -0.88 13.14
C GLY A 129 -13.86 -1.91 13.27
N PHE A 130 -13.00 -1.96 12.25
CA PHE A 130 -11.90 -2.91 12.15
C PHE A 130 -10.66 -2.26 11.54
N ASP A 131 -9.50 -2.85 11.79
CA ASP A 131 -8.23 -2.40 11.22
C ASP A 131 -7.89 -3.29 10.01
N PHE A 132 -7.50 -2.71 8.88
CA PHE A 132 -7.04 -3.45 7.70
C PHE A 132 -6.02 -2.60 6.93
N LEU A 133 -4.88 -3.19 6.57
CA LEU A 133 -3.75 -2.51 5.88
C LEU A 133 -3.30 -1.19 6.54
N GLY A 134 -3.41 -1.14 7.87
CA GLY A 134 -3.04 0.04 8.67
C GLY A 134 -4.08 1.17 8.67
N TRP A 135 -5.28 0.95 8.15
CA TRP A 135 -6.42 1.86 8.24
C TRP A 135 -7.49 1.26 9.15
N HIS A 136 -8.12 2.11 9.94
CA HIS A 136 -9.30 1.81 10.73
C HIS A 136 -10.55 2.20 9.94
N PHE A 137 -11.40 1.21 9.65
CA PHE A 137 -12.64 1.38 8.92
C PHE A 137 -13.83 1.31 9.88
N LYS A 138 -14.78 2.24 9.74
CA LYS A 138 -15.99 2.27 10.57
C LYS A 138 -17.17 2.82 9.79
N VAL A 139 -18.30 2.12 9.88
CA VAL A 139 -19.60 2.63 9.43
C VAL A 139 -20.24 3.41 10.58
N GLN A 140 -20.47 4.70 10.35
CA GLN A 140 -21.14 5.53 11.34
C GLN A 140 -22.64 5.23 11.40
N LYS A 141 -23.30 5.60 12.51
CA LYS A 141 -24.76 5.48 12.69
C LYS A 141 -25.58 6.17 11.58
N ASN A 142 -25.00 7.16 10.90
CA ASN A 142 -25.62 7.84 9.75
C ASN A 142 -25.42 7.11 8.40
N GLY A 143 -24.89 5.88 8.42
CA GLY A 143 -24.58 5.08 7.24
C GLY A 143 -23.33 5.52 6.47
N LYS A 144 -22.61 6.56 6.91
CA LYS A 144 -21.38 7.01 6.24
C LYS A 144 -20.20 6.12 6.60
N PHE A 145 -19.50 5.65 5.58
CA PHE A 145 -18.25 4.92 5.69
C PHE A 145 -17.09 5.87 5.96
N ARG A 146 -16.33 5.63 7.04
CA ARG A 146 -15.14 6.40 7.39
C ARG A 146 -13.91 5.49 7.43
N SER A 147 -12.82 6.00 6.87
CA SER A 147 -11.49 5.41 6.94
C SER A 147 -10.51 6.39 7.58
N ILE A 148 -9.88 5.99 8.67
CA ILE A 148 -8.91 6.79 9.45
C ILE A 148 -7.63 5.96 9.57
N PRO A 149 -6.42 6.55 9.69
CA PRO A 149 -5.24 5.78 10.02
C PRO A 149 -5.41 4.97 11.33
N SER A 150 -5.01 3.70 11.32
CA SER A 150 -5.04 2.85 12.53
C SER A 150 -4.12 3.43 13.62
N ALA A 151 -4.50 3.19 14.88
CA ALA A 151 -3.70 3.63 16.03
C ALA A 151 -2.30 3.04 16.03
N ASP A 152 -2.13 1.79 15.61
CA ASP A 152 -0.83 1.13 15.62
C ASP A 152 0.06 1.63 14.47
N ASN A 153 -0.53 1.93 13.31
CA ASN A 153 0.17 2.61 12.22
C ASN A 153 0.70 3.98 12.69
N TYR A 154 -0.16 4.79 13.33
CA TYR A 154 0.24 6.09 13.87
C TYR A 154 1.34 5.96 14.94
N LYS A 155 1.25 4.99 15.85
CA LYS A 155 2.30 4.73 16.86
C LYS A 155 3.63 4.38 16.19
N ALA A 156 3.63 3.50 15.19
CA ALA A 156 4.83 3.12 14.44
C ALA A 156 5.44 4.32 13.71
N PHE A 157 4.61 5.14 13.05
CA PHE A 157 5.03 6.38 12.42
C PHE A 157 5.64 7.37 13.43
N ARG A 158 4.95 7.63 14.54
CA ARG A 158 5.41 8.50 15.62
C ARG A 158 6.74 8.02 16.20
N LYS A 159 6.92 6.71 16.36
CA LYS A 159 8.19 6.12 16.83
C LYS A 159 9.33 6.45 15.86
N LYS A 160 9.14 6.25 14.55
CA LYS A 160 10.14 6.59 13.52
C LYS A 160 10.53 8.07 13.56
N VAL A 161 9.53 8.96 13.63
CA VAL A 161 9.77 10.41 13.71
C VAL A 161 10.50 10.77 15.01
N LYS A 162 10.08 10.21 16.14
CA LYS A 162 10.74 10.43 17.44
C LYS A 162 12.20 9.99 17.42
N THR A 163 12.52 8.85 16.81
CA THR A 163 13.90 8.37 16.65
C THR A 163 14.76 9.35 15.86
N ILE A 164 14.22 9.96 14.79
CA ILE A 164 14.96 10.95 13.99
C ILE A 164 15.15 12.27 14.77
N VAL A 165 14.09 12.77 15.41
CA VAL A 165 14.11 14.03 16.16
C VAL A 165 15.03 13.96 17.38
N ASN A 166 15.05 12.84 18.10
CA ASN A 166 15.84 12.67 19.31
C ASN A 166 17.28 12.20 19.05
N ASN A 167 17.67 11.96 17.80
CA ASN A 167 19.04 11.55 17.50
C ASN A 167 20.01 12.73 17.71
N SER A 168 20.95 12.57 18.63
CA SER A 168 21.98 13.57 18.96
C SER A 168 22.99 13.78 17.84
N ASN A 169 23.20 12.78 16.98
CA ASN A 169 24.20 12.80 15.92
C ASN A 169 23.76 13.62 14.69
N TYR A 170 22.52 14.11 14.67
CA TYR A 170 21.98 14.87 13.55
C TYR A 170 21.73 16.33 13.95
N GLY A 171 22.27 17.27 13.17
CA GLY A 171 21.84 18.68 13.22
C GLY A 171 20.45 18.88 12.62
N ALA A 172 19.86 20.07 12.82
CA ALA A 172 18.49 20.40 12.43
C ALA A 172 18.26 20.23 10.93
N THR A 173 19.21 20.64 10.10
CA THR A 173 19.13 20.49 8.63
C THR A 173 19.07 19.02 8.21
N VAL A 174 19.89 18.16 8.82
CA VAL A 174 19.91 16.72 8.53
C VAL A 174 18.64 16.06 9.02
N LYS A 175 18.16 16.44 10.22
CA LYS A 175 16.87 15.99 10.76
C LYS A 175 15.73 16.34 9.82
N ALA A 176 15.67 17.58 9.33
CA ALA A 176 14.64 18.03 8.41
C ALA A 176 14.65 17.22 7.10
N SER A 177 15.82 17.02 6.51
CA SER A 177 15.98 16.23 5.28
C SER A 177 15.57 14.76 5.46
N LYS A 178 15.87 14.14 6.62
CA LYS A 178 15.44 12.76 6.93
C LYS A 178 13.95 12.65 7.27
N LEU A 179 13.37 13.66 7.90
CA LEU A 179 11.95 13.69 8.27
C LEU A 179 11.04 13.87 7.06
N ALA A 180 11.42 14.76 6.13
CA ALA A 180 10.63 15.11 4.96
C ALA A 180 10.09 13.88 4.16
N PRO A 181 10.91 12.89 3.75
CA PRO A 181 10.42 11.73 3.01
C PRO A 181 9.52 10.82 3.86
N VAL A 182 9.78 10.71 5.17
CA VAL A 182 8.98 9.87 6.08
C VAL A 182 7.59 10.47 6.27
N VAL A 183 7.50 11.77 6.55
CA VAL A 183 6.24 12.49 6.72
C VAL A 183 5.47 12.53 5.41
N ARG A 184 6.15 12.85 4.29
CA ARG A 184 5.54 12.87 2.96
C ARG A 184 4.96 11.51 2.59
N GLY A 185 5.73 10.42 2.77
CA GLY A 185 5.27 9.07 2.48
C GLY A 185 4.05 8.69 3.31
N TRP A 186 4.08 9.00 4.61
CA TRP A 186 2.94 8.70 5.50
C TRP A 186 1.68 9.48 5.13
N ARG A 187 1.80 10.79 4.84
CA ARG A 187 0.66 11.62 4.41
C ARG A 187 0.14 11.17 3.04
N GLN A 188 1.01 10.78 2.11
CA GLN A 188 0.62 10.31 0.78
C GLN A 188 -0.13 8.96 0.85
N TYR A 189 0.32 8.04 1.69
CA TYR A 189 -0.36 6.75 1.90
C TYR A 189 -1.77 6.96 2.46
N HIS A 190 -1.93 7.86 3.43
CA HIS A 190 -3.22 8.16 4.06
C HIS A 190 -4.00 9.31 3.41
N LYS A 191 -3.64 9.74 2.19
CA LYS A 191 -4.26 10.93 1.56
C LYS A 191 -5.75 10.76 1.25
N TYR A 192 -6.23 9.53 1.14
CA TYR A 192 -7.64 9.24 0.91
C TYR A 192 -8.41 8.93 2.19
N CYS A 193 -7.70 8.91 3.32
CA CYS A 193 -8.31 8.80 4.64
C CYS A 193 -8.73 10.16 5.15
N LYS A 194 -9.59 10.12 6.16
CA LYS A 194 -9.98 11.27 6.93
C LYS A 194 -8.85 11.65 7.89
N MET A 195 -8.23 12.81 7.66
CA MET A 195 -7.03 13.28 8.38
C MET A 195 -7.31 14.46 9.32
N ASP A 196 -8.59 14.79 9.59
CA ASP A 196 -9.00 15.91 10.44
C ASP A 196 -8.88 15.62 11.95
N GLU A 197 -8.67 14.37 12.35
CA GLU A 197 -8.44 14.02 13.75
C GLU A 197 -7.23 14.76 14.35
N THR A 198 -7.35 15.20 15.60
CA THR A 198 -6.30 15.89 16.37
C THR A 198 -4.96 15.14 16.34
N ARG A 199 -5.01 13.81 16.38
CA ARG A 199 -3.82 12.94 16.31
C ARG A 199 -3.10 13.04 14.96
N ASN A 200 -3.84 13.19 13.86
CA ASN A 200 -3.31 13.25 12.50
C ASN A 200 -2.82 14.65 12.12
N SER A 201 -3.15 15.68 12.91
CA SER A 201 -2.64 17.04 12.74
C SER A 201 -1.11 17.14 12.86
N LEU A 202 -0.47 16.19 13.54
CA LEU A 202 0.97 16.17 13.87
C LEU A 202 1.45 17.35 14.73
N TYR A 203 0.56 18.21 15.22
CA TYR A 203 0.89 19.44 15.94
C TYR A 203 1.90 19.25 17.08
N PHE A 204 1.71 18.22 17.91
CA PHE A 204 2.61 17.93 19.04
C PHE A 204 4.01 17.50 18.58
N ILE A 205 4.08 16.79 17.46
CA ILE A 205 5.34 16.31 16.87
C ILE A 205 6.09 17.49 16.26
N GLU A 206 5.38 18.35 15.51
CA GLU A 206 5.90 19.58 14.92
C GLU A 206 6.42 20.53 16.02
N SER A 207 5.62 20.75 17.06
CA SER A 207 6.01 21.57 18.22
C SER A 207 7.28 21.04 18.91
N ARG A 208 7.42 19.72 19.03
CA ARG A 208 8.62 19.11 19.62
C ARG A 208 9.83 19.26 18.69
N ALA A 209 9.67 19.02 17.39
CA ALA A 209 10.74 19.18 16.40
C ALA A 209 11.24 20.63 16.35
N TYR A 210 10.32 21.60 16.35
CA TYR A 210 10.63 23.02 16.40
C TYR A 210 11.46 23.39 17.64
N LYS A 211 11.06 22.91 18.83
CA LYS A 211 11.83 23.11 20.07
C LYS A 211 13.23 22.50 20.00
N VAL A 212 13.42 21.40 19.28
CA VAL A 212 14.75 20.78 19.09
C VAL A 212 15.58 21.59 18.11
N PHE A 213 15.01 22.05 17.00
CA PHE A 213 15.73 22.86 16.01
C PHE A 213 16.17 24.20 16.59
N ASN A 214 15.30 24.85 17.37
CA ASN A 214 15.58 26.15 17.98
C ASN A 214 16.56 26.09 19.17
N LYS A 215 16.99 24.90 19.59
CA LYS A 215 18.05 24.72 20.60
C LYS A 215 19.45 24.71 19.99
N GLU A 216 19.56 24.55 18.68
CA GLU A 216 20.86 24.57 18.00
C GLU A 216 21.35 26.01 17.86
N THR A 217 22.60 26.27 18.25
CA THR A 217 23.21 27.61 18.28
C THR A 217 23.26 28.28 16.91
N ASN A 218 23.35 27.49 15.84
CA ASN A 218 23.42 27.97 14.46
C ASN A 218 22.03 28.24 13.85
N GLN A 219 20.95 28.10 14.62
CA GLN A 219 19.57 28.29 14.16
C GLN A 219 18.89 29.42 14.90
N ASN A 220 18.09 30.19 14.18
CA ASN A 220 17.20 31.19 14.76
C ASN A 220 15.74 30.77 14.56
N ARG A 221 14.81 31.59 15.08
CA ARG A 221 13.37 31.36 14.99
C ARG A 221 12.90 31.13 13.54
N TYR A 222 13.41 31.92 12.61
CA TYR A 222 13.01 31.90 11.21
C TYR A 222 13.58 30.70 10.45
N THR A 223 14.87 30.40 10.65
CA THR A 223 15.52 29.23 10.02
C THR A 223 14.94 27.93 10.55
N SER A 224 14.66 27.84 11.85
CA SER A 224 14.00 26.70 12.47
C SER A 224 12.59 26.47 11.91
N LYS A 225 11.84 27.56 11.67
CA LYS A 225 10.51 27.46 11.03
C LYS A 225 10.62 26.97 9.59
N LYS A 226 11.55 27.51 8.80
CA LYS A 226 11.79 27.06 7.42
C LYS A 226 12.17 25.58 7.36
N LEU A 227 13.02 25.11 8.28
CA LEU A 227 13.37 23.69 8.40
C LEU A 227 12.18 22.83 8.81
N LEU A 228 11.30 23.34 9.67
CA LEU A 228 10.07 22.66 10.06
C LEU A 228 9.14 22.47 8.86
N ASP A 229 8.93 23.52 8.06
CA ASP A 229 8.07 23.48 6.86
C ASP A 229 8.61 22.48 5.83
N ILE A 230 9.94 22.36 5.71
CA ILE A 230 10.59 21.34 4.88
C ILE A 230 10.36 19.93 5.44
N ALA A 231 10.51 19.76 6.76
CA ALA A 231 10.40 18.48 7.45
C ALA A 231 8.97 17.92 7.48
N PHE A 232 7.97 18.81 7.55
CA PHE A 232 6.54 18.47 7.64
C PHE A 232 5.77 19.08 6.45
N PRO A 233 5.98 18.55 5.23
CA PRO A 233 5.29 19.06 4.07
C PRO A 233 3.78 18.86 4.19
N THR A 234 3.01 19.87 3.79
CA THR A 234 1.56 19.77 3.67
C THR A 234 1.19 18.92 2.46
N VAL A 235 0.26 18.00 2.65
CA VAL A 235 -0.30 17.17 1.58
C VAL A 235 -1.81 17.23 1.75
N SER A 236 -2.52 17.68 0.72
CA SER A 236 -3.97 17.71 0.70
C SER A 236 -4.52 16.28 0.77
N TYR A 237 -5.54 16.07 1.60
CA TYR A 237 -6.27 14.81 1.67
C TYR A 237 -7.67 14.95 1.05
N SER A 238 -8.22 13.84 0.58
CA SER A 238 -9.55 13.77 0.00
C SER A 238 -10.22 12.45 0.38
N GLU A 239 -11.09 12.50 1.38
CA GLU A 239 -11.77 11.32 1.93
C GLU A 239 -12.51 10.51 0.86
N ASN A 240 -12.26 9.20 0.80
CA ASN A 240 -12.94 8.23 -0.08
C ASN A 240 -12.88 8.51 -1.60
N LYS A 241 -12.00 9.41 -2.07
CA LYS A 241 -11.88 9.76 -3.51
C LYS A 241 -10.90 8.86 -4.28
N HIS A 242 -10.92 7.56 -3.99
CA HIS A 242 -10.12 6.59 -4.73
C HIS A 242 -10.59 6.48 -6.17
N ILE A 243 -9.63 6.31 -7.09
CA ILE A 243 -9.92 6.04 -8.50
C ILE A 243 -10.04 4.52 -8.66
N ASN A 244 -11.28 4.04 -8.64
CA ASN A 244 -11.57 2.62 -8.77
C ASN A 244 -11.11 2.07 -10.11
N VAL A 245 -10.52 0.87 -10.08
CA VAL A 245 -10.27 0.09 -11.30
C VAL A 245 -11.61 -0.42 -11.82
N LYS A 246 -11.80 -0.43 -13.15
CA LYS A 246 -13.00 -1.02 -13.76
C LYS A 246 -12.94 -2.55 -13.57
N GLY A 247 -14.05 -3.19 -13.22
CA GLY A 247 -14.09 -4.56 -12.68
C GLY A 247 -13.17 -5.58 -13.35
N GLU A 248 -13.30 -5.81 -14.65
CA GLU A 248 -12.53 -6.82 -15.39
C GLU A 248 -11.16 -6.31 -15.89
N LYS A 249 -10.78 -5.08 -15.56
CA LYS A 249 -9.51 -4.51 -16.03
C LYS A 249 -8.34 -5.04 -15.21
N SER A 250 -7.36 -5.60 -15.92
CA SER A 250 -6.08 -6.04 -15.37
C SER A 250 -4.95 -5.30 -16.08
N PRO A 251 -3.85 -4.89 -15.41
CA PRO A 251 -2.69 -4.30 -16.11
C PRO A 251 -2.14 -5.14 -17.27
N TYR A 252 -2.49 -6.43 -17.28
CA TYR A 252 -2.10 -7.42 -18.28
C TYR A 252 -3.20 -7.72 -19.32
N ASP A 253 -4.32 -6.99 -19.32
CA ASP A 253 -5.44 -7.18 -20.25
C ASP A 253 -5.23 -6.59 -21.66
N GLY A 254 -4.07 -5.94 -21.88
CA GLY A 254 -3.74 -5.29 -23.15
C GLY A 254 -4.38 -3.91 -23.36
N ASP A 255 -5.20 -3.39 -22.43
CA ASP A 255 -5.79 -2.04 -22.52
C ASP A 255 -4.81 -0.95 -22.06
N ILE A 256 -3.76 -0.79 -22.87
CA ILE A 256 -2.68 0.17 -22.65
C ILE A 256 -3.23 1.60 -22.49
N ALA A 257 -4.29 1.95 -23.23
CA ALA A 257 -4.89 3.28 -23.19
C ALA A 257 -5.56 3.57 -21.83
N TYR A 258 -6.34 2.62 -21.31
CA TYR A 258 -6.95 2.73 -19.98
C TYR A 258 -5.88 2.87 -18.89
N TRP A 259 -4.90 1.97 -18.89
CA TRP A 259 -3.85 1.94 -17.85
C TRP A 259 -2.95 3.16 -17.89
N SER A 260 -2.59 3.63 -19.08
CA SER A 260 -1.77 4.83 -19.21
C SER A 260 -2.49 6.09 -18.75
N LYS A 261 -3.77 6.24 -19.14
CA LYS A 261 -4.61 7.35 -18.67
C LYS A 261 -4.79 7.31 -17.16
N ARG A 262 -5.04 6.13 -16.59
CA ARG A 262 -5.19 5.95 -15.14
C ARG A 262 -3.90 6.29 -14.38
N ASN A 263 -2.76 5.77 -14.82
CA ASN A 263 -1.46 6.03 -14.21
C ASN A 263 -1.07 7.51 -14.26
N SER A 264 -1.52 8.23 -15.29
CA SER A 264 -1.27 9.68 -15.39
C SER A 264 -1.87 10.50 -14.25
N VAL A 265 -2.95 10.01 -13.62
CA VAL A 265 -3.61 10.71 -12.49
C VAL A 265 -2.78 10.64 -11.21
N LEU A 266 -1.78 9.75 -11.15
CA LEU A 266 -0.84 9.69 -10.03
C LEU A 266 0.13 10.88 -10.01
N TYR A 267 0.23 11.62 -11.13
CA TYR A 267 1.10 12.76 -11.30
C TYR A 267 0.30 14.06 -11.31
N ASP A 268 0.84 15.07 -10.63
CA ASP A 268 0.30 16.43 -10.54
C ASP A 268 1.25 17.45 -11.18
N GLY A 269 0.86 18.74 -11.12
CA GLY A 269 1.67 19.86 -11.57
C GLY A 269 2.15 19.77 -13.03
N LEU A 270 3.44 20.08 -13.22
CA LEU A 270 4.09 20.11 -14.54
C LEU A 270 4.13 18.73 -15.21
N THR A 271 4.31 17.66 -14.42
CA THR A 271 4.34 16.29 -14.94
C THR A 271 2.98 15.89 -15.51
N SER A 272 1.89 16.23 -14.83
CA SER A 272 0.52 16.00 -15.32
C SER A 272 0.24 16.75 -16.63
N LYS A 273 0.68 18.02 -16.71
CA LYS A 273 0.54 18.84 -17.92
C LYS A 273 1.31 18.27 -19.10
N ALA A 274 2.57 17.88 -18.88
CA ALA A 274 3.41 17.24 -19.90
C ALA A 274 2.82 15.90 -20.37
N LEU A 275 2.28 15.08 -19.45
CA LEU A 275 1.61 13.82 -19.79
C LEU A 275 0.39 14.05 -20.68
N LYS A 276 -0.49 15.01 -20.34
CA LYS A 276 -1.67 15.33 -21.15
C LYS A 276 -1.29 15.83 -22.55
N ARG A 277 -0.31 16.74 -22.65
CA ARG A 277 0.16 17.28 -23.94
C ARG A 277 0.73 16.21 -24.86
N GLN A 278 1.39 15.20 -24.30
CA GLN A 278 2.01 14.11 -25.05
C GLN A 278 1.09 12.89 -25.21
N ASN A 279 -0.21 13.04 -24.96
CA ASN A 279 -1.18 11.94 -25.01
C ASN A 279 -0.74 10.71 -24.19
N HIS A 280 -0.09 10.93 -23.05
CA HIS A 280 0.44 9.87 -22.17
C HIS A 280 1.50 8.94 -22.83
N SER A 281 2.21 9.43 -23.84
CA SER A 281 3.38 8.74 -24.44
C SER A 281 4.70 9.39 -24.06
N CYS A 282 5.74 8.58 -23.93
CA CYS A 282 7.11 9.00 -23.69
C CYS A 282 7.68 9.69 -24.93
N LYS A 283 8.26 10.88 -24.77
CA LYS A 283 8.89 11.61 -25.89
C LYS A 283 10.06 10.86 -26.55
N SER A 284 10.80 10.08 -25.76
CA SER A 284 12.03 9.41 -26.21
C SER A 284 11.77 8.11 -26.95
N CYS A 285 10.89 7.24 -26.44
CA CYS A 285 10.63 5.92 -27.05
C CYS A 285 9.25 5.80 -27.71
N GLY A 286 8.37 6.79 -27.59
CA GLY A 286 7.00 6.76 -28.14
C GLY A 286 6.02 5.86 -27.39
N LEU A 287 6.50 4.96 -26.52
CA LEU A 287 5.65 4.04 -25.76
C LEU A 287 4.81 4.78 -24.70
N LYS A 288 3.61 4.25 -24.43
CA LYS A 288 2.73 4.75 -23.38
C LYS A 288 3.30 4.45 -22.00
N PHE A 289 3.02 5.33 -21.05
CA PHE A 289 3.41 5.12 -19.65
C PHE A 289 2.53 4.04 -19.02
N ILE A 290 3.04 2.82 -18.95
CA ILE A 290 2.39 1.67 -18.31
C ILE A 290 3.29 1.06 -17.24
N GLY A 291 2.69 0.31 -16.32
CA GLY A 291 3.41 -0.42 -15.28
C GLY A 291 3.98 0.45 -14.15
N GLU A 292 5.01 -0.07 -13.49
CA GLU A 292 5.59 0.50 -12.26
C GLU A 292 6.67 1.55 -12.52
N GLN A 293 7.06 1.73 -13.78
CA GLN A 293 8.14 2.64 -14.12
C GLN A 293 7.73 4.10 -13.87
N ARG A 294 8.56 4.83 -13.14
CA ARG A 294 8.32 6.24 -12.83
C ARG A 294 8.45 7.12 -14.08
N VAL A 295 7.58 8.13 -14.15
CA VAL A 295 7.63 9.20 -15.14
C VAL A 295 8.55 10.29 -14.64
N HIS A 296 9.54 10.65 -15.46
CA HIS A 296 10.46 11.74 -15.20
C HIS A 296 10.16 12.92 -16.13
N LEU A 297 10.37 14.14 -15.64
CA LEU A 297 10.39 15.34 -16.46
C LEU A 297 11.82 15.58 -16.97
N HIS A 298 11.94 15.85 -18.26
CA HIS A 298 13.19 16.16 -18.93
C HIS A 298 13.12 17.54 -19.59
N HIS A 299 14.20 18.29 -19.48
CA HIS A 299 14.36 19.61 -20.11
C HIS A 299 14.92 19.40 -21.52
N VAL A 300 14.17 19.78 -22.55
CA VAL A 300 14.55 19.56 -23.96
C VAL A 300 15.77 20.38 -24.34
N ASP A 301 15.89 21.61 -23.85
CA ASP A 301 17.03 22.50 -24.08
C ASP A 301 18.28 22.16 -23.24
N GLY A 302 18.18 21.18 -22.32
CA GLY A 302 19.26 20.83 -21.39
C GLY A 302 19.50 21.85 -20.27
N ASN A 303 18.74 22.95 -20.22
CA ASN A 303 18.83 23.95 -19.16
C ASN A 303 17.88 23.61 -18.00
N HIS A 304 18.44 23.07 -16.92
CA HIS A 304 17.70 22.69 -15.71
C HIS A 304 17.06 23.86 -14.94
N GLN A 305 17.28 25.11 -15.38
CA GLN A 305 16.62 26.29 -14.83
C GLN A 305 15.41 26.75 -15.66
N ASN A 306 15.23 26.22 -16.87
CA ASN A 306 14.12 26.60 -17.74
C ASN A 306 12.88 25.72 -17.51
N TRP A 307 12.10 26.05 -16.48
CA TRP A 307 10.87 25.34 -16.10
C TRP A 307 9.62 25.74 -16.92
N LYS A 308 9.80 26.36 -18.10
CA LYS A 308 8.68 26.66 -19.00
C LYS A 308 8.03 25.36 -19.45
N GLU A 309 6.70 25.35 -19.48
CA GLU A 309 5.94 24.13 -19.80
C GLU A 309 6.31 23.54 -21.16
N THR A 310 6.60 24.37 -22.15
CA THR A 310 7.01 23.96 -23.51
C THR A 310 8.36 23.24 -23.52
N ASN A 311 9.24 23.52 -22.56
CA ASN A 311 10.58 22.93 -22.46
C ASN A 311 10.59 21.59 -21.70
N LEU A 312 9.50 21.27 -20.98
CA LEU A 312 9.42 20.07 -20.14
C LEU A 312 8.70 18.94 -20.86
N VAL A 313 9.36 17.81 -21.06
CA VAL A 313 8.76 16.59 -21.63
C VAL A 313 8.76 15.45 -20.63
N ALA A 314 7.67 14.69 -20.59
CA ALA A 314 7.58 13.48 -19.78
C ALA A 314 8.24 12.31 -20.52
N ILE A 315 9.12 11.59 -19.84
CA ILE A 315 9.80 10.40 -20.35
C ILE A 315 9.92 9.32 -19.28
N HIS A 316 10.17 8.07 -19.69
CA HIS A 316 10.41 6.97 -18.76
C HIS A 316 11.70 7.19 -17.97
N GLN A 317 11.76 6.71 -16.73
CA GLN A 317 12.99 6.73 -15.93
C GLN A 317 14.19 6.11 -16.68
N SER A 318 14.00 4.99 -17.38
CA SER A 318 15.07 4.34 -18.17
C SER A 318 15.49 5.19 -19.37
N CYS A 319 14.54 5.76 -20.10
CA CYS A 319 14.82 6.69 -21.19
C CYS A 319 15.60 7.92 -20.68
N HIS A 320 15.23 8.46 -19.52
CA HIS A 320 15.93 9.58 -18.91
C HIS A 320 17.38 9.21 -18.56
N GLN A 321 17.61 8.04 -17.98
CA GLN A 321 18.96 7.54 -17.70
C GLN A 321 19.76 7.37 -18.99
N PHE A 322 19.17 6.77 -20.02
CA PHE A 322 19.83 6.56 -21.32
C PHE A 322 20.29 7.89 -21.95
N ILE A 323 19.44 8.93 -21.94
CA ILE A 323 19.76 10.26 -22.47
C ILE A 323 20.94 10.91 -21.72
N HIS A 324 21.01 10.76 -20.40
CA HIS A 324 22.11 11.33 -19.61
C HIS A 324 23.40 10.51 -19.71
N MET A 325 23.29 9.18 -19.86
CA MET A 325 24.45 8.31 -20.11
C MET A 325 25.06 8.53 -21.50
N SER A 326 24.25 8.82 -22.53
CA SER A 326 24.77 9.10 -23.87
C SER A 326 25.55 10.41 -23.93
N LYS A 327 25.20 11.40 -23.11
CA LYS A 327 25.89 12.70 -23.05
C LYS A 327 27.22 12.67 -22.28
N SER A 328 27.45 11.68 -21.42
CA SER A 328 28.71 11.56 -20.68
C SER A 328 29.82 10.84 -21.46
N LYS A 329 29.50 10.29 -22.64
CA LYS A 329 30.44 9.55 -23.52
C LYS A 329 30.85 10.32 -24.77
N SER A 330 30.35 11.54 -24.94
CA SER A 330 30.60 12.46 -26.06
C SER A 330 31.36 13.69 -25.55
#